data_AF-A0A7C3Y0U5-F1
#
_entry.id   AF-A0A7C3Y0U5-F1
#
_cell.length_a   1.000
_cell.length_b   1.000
_cell.length_c   1.000
_cell.angle_alpha   90.00
_cell.angle_beta   90.00
_cell.angle_gamma   90.00
#
_symmetry.space_group_name_H-M   'P 1'
#
loop_
_entity.id
_entity.type
_entity.pdbx_description
1 polymer ?
#
loop_
_entity_poly.entity_id
_entity_poly.type
_entity_poly.pdbx_seq_one_letter_code
_entity_poly.pdbx_strand_id
1 'polypeptide(L)'
;MLPKHIDRRQMERLMRQMGIKTTELEGVEEVVIRLPDREIVIPGAGVTVTEMGGQRIYQVTGQAQERRREYSPSEDDVSVVMEQANVDRETAVRALVETRGDLAEAILRLRGQGPTQAP
;
A
#
# COMPACT_ATOMS: atom_id res chain seq x y z
N MET A 1 13.54 -18.81 37.74
CA MET A 1 13.35 -17.39 38.10
C MET A 1 14.36 -16.58 37.30
N LEU A 2 13.93 -15.62 36.46
CA LEU A 2 14.89 -14.69 35.82
C LEU A 2 15.50 -13.80 36.92
N PRO A 3 16.84 -13.60 36.95
CA PRO A 3 17.50 -12.79 37.96
C PRO A 3 17.05 -11.33 37.88
N LYS A 4 16.75 -10.74 39.04
CA LYS A 4 15.99 -9.49 39.20
C LYS A 4 16.67 -8.19 38.76
N HIS A 5 17.90 -8.18 38.28
CA HIS A 5 18.57 -6.95 37.87
C HIS A 5 19.54 -7.19 36.70
N ILE A 6 19.02 -7.38 35.48
CA ILE A 6 19.84 -7.21 34.28
C ILE A 6 19.81 -5.72 33.92
N ASP A 7 20.96 -5.06 33.99
CA ASP A 7 21.12 -3.66 33.59
C ASP A 7 20.87 -3.51 32.07
N ARG A 8 20.19 -2.43 31.66
CA ARG A 8 19.84 -2.14 30.26
C ARG A 8 21.07 -2.23 29.33
N ARG A 9 22.24 -1.76 29.79
CA ARG A 9 23.49 -1.82 29.02
C ARG A 9 24.03 -3.23 28.86
N GLN A 10 23.83 -4.08 29.87
CA GLN A 10 24.29 -5.46 29.85
C GLN A 10 23.45 -6.29 28.87
N MET A 11 22.13 -6.01 28.83
CA MET A 11 21.19 -6.59 27.89
C MET A 11 21.47 -6.18 26.44
N GLU A 12 21.75 -4.88 26.20
CA GLU A 12 22.14 -4.37 24.89
C GLU A 12 23.42 -5.05 24.36
N ARG A 13 24.42 -5.28 25.22
CA ARG A 13 25.65 -5.99 24.83
C ARG A 13 25.39 -7.44 24.46
N LEU A 14 24.56 -8.12 25.23
CA LEU A 14 24.18 -9.52 24.98
C LEU A 14 23.41 -9.64 23.65
N MET A 15 22.48 -8.73 23.38
CA MET A 15 21.71 -8.68 22.13
C MET A 15 22.62 -8.46 20.91
N ARG A 16 23.57 -7.52 20.99
CA ARG A 16 24.55 -7.31 19.91
C ARG A 16 25.42 -8.53 19.64
N GLN A 17 25.84 -9.27 20.68
CA GLN A 17 26.59 -10.53 20.51
C GLN A 17 25.78 -11.62 19.81
N MET A 18 24.45 -11.62 19.98
CA MET A 18 23.53 -12.51 19.26
C MET A 18 23.19 -12.03 17.85
N GLY A 19 23.83 -10.96 17.37
CA GLY A 19 23.58 -10.38 16.05
C GLY A 19 22.27 -9.58 15.97
N ILE A 20 21.67 -9.24 17.11
CA ILE A 20 20.44 -8.46 17.19
C ILE A 20 20.81 -6.98 17.31
N LYS A 21 20.48 -6.20 16.28
CA LYS A 21 20.70 -4.75 16.26
C LYS A 21 19.35 -4.04 16.19
N THR A 22 19.02 -3.28 17.24
CA THR A 22 17.85 -2.41 17.28
C THR A 22 18.27 -0.96 17.06
N THR A 23 17.59 -0.27 16.15
CA THR A 23 17.85 1.13 15.81
C THR A 23 16.54 1.87 15.58
N GLU A 24 16.43 3.09 16.08
CA GLU A 24 15.32 3.98 15.74
C GLU A 24 15.53 4.53 14.33
N LEU A 25 14.47 4.56 13.52
CA LEU A 25 14.48 5.13 12.19
C LEU A 25 13.98 6.57 12.29
N GLU A 26 14.90 7.52 12.19
CA GLU A 26 14.60 8.95 12.32
C GLU A 26 13.97 9.52 11.04
N GLY A 27 13.15 10.56 11.19
CA GLY A 27 12.58 11.31 10.07
C GLY A 27 11.51 10.57 9.26
N VAL A 28 10.83 9.57 9.86
CA VAL A 28 9.73 8.87 9.19
C VAL A 28 8.52 9.80 9.07
N GLU A 29 8.21 10.20 7.84
CA GLU A 29 7.05 11.05 7.55
C GLU A 29 5.74 10.26 7.61
N GLU A 30 5.73 9.03 7.09
CA GLU A 30 4.53 8.22 6.94
C GLU A 30 4.86 6.73 6.81
N VAL A 31 4.01 5.86 7.36
CA VAL A 31 3.98 4.43 7.02
C VAL A 31 2.64 4.10 6.36
N VAL A 32 2.69 3.47 5.18
CA VAL A 32 1.51 3.03 4.44
C VAL A 32 1.50 1.50 4.35
N ILE A 33 0.49 0.87 4.95
CA ILE A 33 0.21 -0.56 4.82
C ILE A 33 -0.88 -0.71 3.76
N ARG A 34 -0.53 -1.27 2.60
CA ARG A 34 -1.47 -1.47 1.48
C ARG A 34 -2.16 -2.83 1.58
N LEU A 35 -3.48 -2.80 1.64
CA LEU A 35 -4.35 -3.97 1.50
C LEU A 35 -5.07 -3.90 0.14
N PRO A 36 -5.71 -4.99 -0.31
CA PRO A 36 -6.42 -5.00 -1.60
C PRO A 36 -7.48 -3.89 -1.75
N ASP A 37 -8.25 -3.63 -0.69
CA ASP A 37 -9.43 -2.76 -0.66
C ASP A 37 -9.19 -1.38 0.01
N ARG A 38 -8.15 -1.29 0.84
CA ARG A 38 -7.85 -0.10 1.63
C ARG A 38 -6.38 0.03 1.96
N GLU A 39 -6.01 1.20 2.44
CA GLU A 39 -4.69 1.48 2.98
C GLU A 39 -4.85 1.88 4.44
N ILE A 40 -3.92 1.41 5.29
CA ILE A 40 -3.76 1.92 6.65
C ILE A 40 -2.57 2.87 6.61
N VAL A 41 -2.82 4.13 6.91
CA VAL A 41 -1.87 5.22 6.84
C VAL A 41 -1.56 5.69 8.26
N ILE A 42 -0.27 5.74 8.60
CA ILE A 42 0.21 6.16 9.92
C ILE A 42 1.16 7.36 9.71
N PRO A 43 0.65 8.61 9.72
CA PRO A 43 1.48 9.80 9.57
C PRO A 43 2.31 10.04 10.84
N GLY A 44 3.54 10.54 10.66
CA GLY A 44 4.48 10.81 11.76
C GLY A 44 4.79 9.56 12.60
N ALA A 45 4.89 8.40 11.96
CA ALA A 45 5.06 7.13 12.66
C ALA A 45 6.44 7.04 13.34
N GLY A 46 6.46 6.61 14.60
CA GLY A 46 7.70 6.15 15.24
C GLY A 46 8.02 4.74 14.75
N VAL A 47 9.21 4.55 14.17
CA VAL A 47 9.64 3.25 13.63
C VAL A 47 10.93 2.80 14.28
N THR A 48 10.91 1.61 14.87
CA THR A 48 12.13 0.92 15.34
C THR A 48 12.41 -0.28 14.47
N VAL A 49 13.67 -0.44 14.04
CA VAL A 49 14.13 -1.54 13.19
C VAL A 49 15.02 -2.46 14.02
N THR A 50 14.64 -3.74 14.08
CA THR A 50 15.47 -4.81 14.63
C THR A 50 15.96 -5.70 13.50
N GLU A 51 17.28 -5.85 13.36
CA GLU A 51 17.89 -6.78 12.42
C GLU A 51 18.29 -8.08 13.15
N MET A 52 17.83 -9.23 12.65
CA MET A 52 18.11 -10.55 13.21
C MET A 52 18.14 -11.59 12.09
N GLY A 53 19.23 -12.35 11.97
CA GLY A 53 19.32 -13.46 11.00
C GLY A 53 19.12 -13.05 9.54
N GLY A 54 19.51 -11.83 9.16
CA GLY A 54 19.31 -11.28 7.81
C GLY A 54 17.90 -10.76 7.52
N GLN A 55 16.98 -10.84 8.49
CA GLN A 55 15.64 -10.25 8.41
C GLN A 55 15.59 -8.92 9.17
N ARG A 56 14.80 -7.98 8.66
CA ARG A 56 14.49 -6.72 9.36
C ARG A 56 13.05 -6.76 9.84
N ILE A 57 12.89 -6.53 11.14
CA ILE A 57 11.60 -6.42 11.82
C ILE A 57 11.37 -4.93 12.10
N TYR A 58 10.28 -4.38 11.58
CA TYR A 58 9.87 -2.99 11.79
C TYR A 58 8.75 -2.96 12.82
N GLN A 59 8.99 -2.29 13.94
CA GLN A 59 7.96 -1.97 14.92
C GLN A 59 7.47 -0.55 14.67
N VAL A 60 6.20 -0.41 14.32
CA VAL A 60 5.58 0.86 13.94
C VAL A 60 4.63 1.29 15.05
N THR A 61 4.76 2.54 15.52
CA THR A 61 3.90 3.14 16.55
C THR A 61 3.35 4.47 16.04
N GLY A 62 2.05 4.68 16.13
CA GLY A 62 1.41 5.93 15.73
C GLY A 62 -0.11 5.83 15.70
N GLN A 63 -0.78 6.92 15.32
CA GLN A 63 -2.23 6.93 15.10
C GLN A 63 -2.54 6.52 13.66
N ALA A 64 -3.26 5.43 13.50
CA ALA A 64 -3.63 4.89 12.19
C ALA A 64 -4.91 5.54 11.65
N GLN A 65 -4.93 5.80 10.35
CA GLN A 65 -6.08 6.25 9.58
C GLN A 65 -6.34 5.27 8.44
N GLU A 66 -7.60 4.92 8.19
CA GLU A 66 -7.95 4.12 7.02
C GLU A 66 -8.32 5.01 5.84
N ARG A 67 -7.73 4.74 4.68
CA ARG A 67 -8.10 5.35 3.40
C ARG A 67 -8.60 4.27 2.46
N ARG A 68 -9.74 4.46 1.81
CA ARG A 68 -10.15 3.57 0.70
C ARG A 68 -9.14 3.66 -0.42
N ARG A 69 -8.72 2.51 -0.94
CA ARG A 69 -7.83 2.49 -2.10
C ARG A 69 -8.64 2.87 -3.33
N GLU A 70 -8.20 3.88 -4.06
CA GLU A 70 -8.73 4.12 -5.40
C GLU A 70 -8.37 2.91 -6.27
N TYR A 71 -9.37 2.34 -6.95
CA TYR A 71 -9.13 1.22 -7.85
C TYR A 71 -8.17 1.71 -8.95
N SER A 72 -7.05 1.01 -9.12
CA SER A 72 -6.11 1.26 -10.21
C SER A 72 -6.28 0.13 -11.22
N PRO A 73 -6.76 0.42 -12.44
CA PRO A 73 -6.89 -0.57 -13.50
C PRO A 73 -5.55 -1.23 -13.82
N SER A 74 -5.58 -2.52 -14.17
CA SER A 74 -4.43 -3.18 -14.80
C SER A 74 -4.34 -2.79 -16.28
N GLU A 75 -3.16 -2.86 -16.90
CA GLU A 75 -3.03 -2.58 -18.34
C GLU A 75 -3.82 -3.58 -19.20
N ASP A 76 -4.00 -4.81 -18.72
CA ASP A 76 -4.81 -5.83 -19.40
C ASP A 76 -6.29 -5.42 -19.41
N ASP A 77 -6.84 -5.01 -18.26
CA ASP A 77 -8.23 -4.55 -18.17
C ASP A 77 -8.47 -3.30 -19.03
N VAL A 78 -7.52 -2.35 -19.01
CA VAL A 78 -7.56 -1.14 -19.82
C VAL A 78 -7.57 -1.50 -21.31
N SER A 79 -6.72 -2.43 -21.74
CA SER A 79 -6.66 -2.89 -23.13
C SER A 79 -7.97 -3.53 -23.58
N VAL A 80 -8.56 -4.40 -22.74
CA VAL A 80 -9.86 -5.02 -23.03
C VAL A 80 -10.95 -3.96 -23.18
N VAL A 81 -11.00 -2.96 -22.28
CA VAL A 81 -12.00 -1.88 -22.37
C VAL A 81 -11.77 -1.01 -23.60
N MET A 82 -10.53 -0.66 -23.93
CA MET A 82 -10.19 0.10 -25.14
C MET A 82 -10.65 -0.61 -26.41
N GLU A 83 -10.32 -1.90 -26.54
CA GLU A 83 -10.69 -2.70 -27.71
C GLU A 83 -12.19 -2.91 -27.83
N GLN A 84 -12.86 -3.23 -26.71
CA GLN A 84 -14.29 -3.53 -26.74
C GLN A 84 -15.15 -2.26 -26.86
N ALA A 85 -14.80 -1.18 -26.16
CA ALA A 85 -15.56 0.06 -26.23
C ALA A 85 -15.09 1.02 -27.34
N ASN A 86 -13.97 0.73 -28.01
CA ASN A 86 -13.35 1.57 -29.04
C ASN A 86 -13.08 3.01 -28.55
N VAL A 87 -12.42 3.12 -27.40
CA VAL A 87 -12.07 4.40 -26.76
C VAL A 87 -10.56 4.51 -26.52
N ASP A 88 -10.11 5.73 -26.24
CA ASP A 88 -8.73 5.96 -25.82
C ASP A 88 -8.45 5.43 -24.41
N ARG A 89 -7.15 5.35 -24.08
CA ARG A 89 -6.67 4.84 -22.79
C ARG A 89 -7.21 5.64 -21.62
N GLU A 90 -7.25 6.96 -21.73
CA GLU A 90 -7.70 7.83 -20.64
C GLU A 90 -9.17 7.56 -20.30
N THR A 91 -10.02 7.43 -21.32
CA THR A 91 -11.45 7.13 -21.14
C THR A 91 -11.66 5.73 -20.58
N ALA A 92 -10.89 4.74 -21.05
CA ALA A 92 -10.93 3.37 -20.50
C ALA A 92 -10.53 3.32 -19.02
N VAL A 93 -9.42 3.99 -18.66
CA VAL A 93 -8.95 4.09 -17.27
C VAL A 93 -10.01 4.73 -16.39
N ARG A 94 -10.57 5.88 -16.81
CA ARG A 94 -11.61 6.57 -16.05
C ARG A 94 -12.84 5.70 -15.82
N ALA A 95 -13.34 5.03 -16.85
CA ALA A 95 -14.49 4.14 -16.74
C ALA A 95 -14.24 3.01 -15.74
N LEU A 96 -13.06 2.37 -15.81
CA LEU A 96 -12.68 1.29 -14.91
C LEU A 96 -12.51 1.77 -13.44
N VAL A 97 -12.00 2.99 -13.22
CA VAL A 97 -11.94 3.61 -11.88
C VAL A 97 -13.34 3.86 -11.33
N GLU A 98 -14.23 4.43 -12.13
CA GLU A 98 -15.62 4.75 -11.74
C GLU A 98 -16.44 3.49 -11.45
N THR A 99 -16.23 2.41 -12.21
CA THR A 99 -16.88 1.11 -11.99
C THR A 99 -16.13 0.22 -11.00
N ARG A 100 -15.04 0.71 -10.40
CA ARG A 100 -14.19 -0.03 -9.45
C ARG A 100 -13.72 -1.39 -9.99
N GLY A 101 -13.42 -1.45 -11.28
CA GLY A 101 -12.93 -2.64 -11.95
C GLY A 101 -14.00 -3.61 -12.46
N ASP A 102 -15.27 -3.23 -12.48
CA ASP A 102 -16.27 -3.99 -13.24
C ASP A 102 -16.08 -3.71 -14.74
N LEU A 103 -15.42 -4.64 -15.44
CA LEU A 103 -15.15 -4.55 -16.87
C LEU A 103 -16.44 -4.53 -17.69
N ALA A 104 -17.43 -5.34 -17.32
CA ALA A 104 -18.68 -5.45 -18.08
C ALA A 104 -19.46 -4.14 -17.97
N GLU A 105 -19.60 -3.61 -16.75
CA GLU A 105 -20.23 -2.32 -16.52
C GLU A 105 -19.47 -1.19 -17.22
N ALA A 106 -18.13 -1.17 -17.18
CA ALA A 106 -17.31 -0.15 -17.84
C ALA A 106 -17.56 -0.15 -19.36
N ILE A 107 -17.52 -1.33 -19.99
CA ILE A 107 -17.77 -1.47 -21.43
C ILE A 107 -19.20 -1.07 -21.79
N LEU A 108 -20.20 -1.48 -21.00
CA LEU A 108 -21.60 -1.14 -21.24
C LEU A 108 -21.86 0.37 -21.12
N ARG A 109 -21.28 1.03 -20.11
CA ARG A 109 -21.39 2.48 -19.93
C ARG A 109 -20.79 3.25 -21.10
N LEU A 110 -19.61 2.83 -21.56
CA LEU A 110 -18.91 3.47 -22.69
C LEU A 110 -19.62 3.21 -24.03
N ARG A 111 -20.12 2.00 -24.27
CA ARG A 111 -20.89 1.67 -25.49
C ARG A 111 -22.28 2.34 -25.51
N GLY A 112 -22.91 2.52 -24.35
CA GLY A 112 -24.16 3.27 -24.19
C GLY A 112 -24.01 4.78 -24.39
N GLN A 113 -22.77 5.28 -24.32
CA GLN A 113 -22.36 6.64 -24.70
C GLN A 113 -21.55 6.60 -26.00
N GLY A 114 -22.05 5.90 -27.03
CA GLY A 114 -21.48 5.99 -28.37
C GLY A 114 -21.45 7.45 -28.86
N PRO A 115 -20.43 7.85 -29.63
CA PRO A 115 -20.19 9.26 -29.90
C PRO A 115 -21.35 9.86 -30.69
N THR A 116 -21.89 10.97 -30.19
CA THR A 116 -22.51 11.97 -31.06
C THR A 116 -21.40 12.51 -31.95
N GLN A 117 -21.16 11.86 -33.09
CA GLN A 117 -20.54 12.49 -34.24
C GLN A 117 -21.66 13.09 -35.06
N ALA A 118 -21.77 14.41 -35.02
CA ALA A 118 -22.46 15.22 -36.02
C ALA A 118 -21.83 16.63 -36.02
N PRO A 119 -21.82 17.35 -37.15
CA PRO A 119 -22.15 16.93 -38.53
C PRO A 119 -20.91 16.65 -39.40
#